data_AF-Q7VA86-F1
#
_entry.id   AF-Q7VA86-F1
#
_cell.length_a   1.000
_cell.length_b   1.000
_cell.length_c   1.000
_cell.angle_alpha   90.00
_cell.angle_beta   90.00
_cell.angle_gamma   90.00
#
_symmetry.space_group_name_H-M   'P 1'
#
loop_
_entity.id
_entity.type
_entity.pdbx_description
1 polymer ?
#
loop_
_entity_poly.entity_id
_entity_poly.type
_entity_poly.pdbx_seq_one_letter_code
_entity_poly.pdbx_strand_id
1 'polypeptide(L)'
;MTSTAPDEDVKDDIKEKISCKLVSEIIRERIESAGARFHANDNISNYILPGELKTLEKEVSTRVRDLLKTLLIDVDNDHNTQETAERVSRMYINEVFKGRFYEQPKVTSFPNDKNLDEIYTVGPITVRSACSHHLVPILGDCWIGIKPGEKVIGLSKFARVADWVFSRPHIQEEAVMILADEIERLCEPKGLGIIVKAQHYCMKWRGVKEPDTSMINSVVRGDFRHDSSLKQEFFELVRQQSNANKNY
;
A
#
# COMPACT_ATOMS: atom_id res chain seq x y z
N MET A 1 13.88 -73.96 0.55
CA MET A 1 14.81 -72.86 0.25
C MET A 1 14.02 -71.57 0.34
N THR A 2 14.61 -70.62 1.05
CA THR A 2 14.03 -69.45 1.73
C THR A 2 13.39 -68.43 0.79
N SER A 3 12.17 -68.01 1.14
CA SER A 3 11.51 -66.79 0.68
C SER A 3 11.73 -65.73 1.76
N THR A 4 12.41 -64.65 1.41
CA THR A 4 12.55 -63.44 2.23
C THR A 4 12.22 -62.24 1.35
N ALA A 5 11.03 -61.65 1.55
CA ALA A 5 10.86 -60.20 1.48
C ALA A 5 11.49 -59.60 2.76
N PRO A 6 12.09 -58.40 2.76
CA PRO A 6 11.41 -57.11 2.51
C PRO A 6 12.29 -56.17 1.64
N ASP A 7 11.91 -54.95 1.24
CA ASP A 7 11.92 -53.77 2.11
C ASP A 7 10.83 -52.74 1.75
N GLU A 8 10.06 -52.44 2.80
CA GLU A 8 9.08 -51.36 2.93
C GLU A 8 9.76 -49.97 2.99
N ASP A 9 11.09 -49.90 3.05
CA ASP A 9 11.88 -48.67 3.25
C ASP A 9 11.81 -47.65 2.10
N VAL A 10 11.49 -48.08 0.87
CA VAL A 10 11.39 -47.13 -0.26
C VAL A 10 10.08 -46.32 -0.23
N LYS A 11 9.07 -46.77 0.54
CA LYS A 11 7.79 -46.05 0.66
C LYS A 11 7.81 -44.98 1.76
N ASP A 12 8.73 -45.06 2.71
CA ASP A 12 8.84 -44.09 3.80
C ASP A 12 9.71 -42.88 3.43
N ASP A 13 10.78 -43.06 2.65
CA ASP A 13 11.63 -41.96 2.15
C ASP A 13 10.89 -40.97 1.21
N ILE A 14 9.85 -41.43 0.51
CA ILE A 14 9.06 -40.59 -0.42
C ILE A 14 7.91 -39.89 0.31
N LYS A 15 7.45 -40.44 1.45
CA LYS A 15 6.52 -39.74 2.35
C LYS A 15 7.22 -38.71 3.25
N GLU A 16 8.54 -38.79 3.42
CA GLU A 16 9.31 -37.82 4.22
C GLU A 16 9.60 -36.47 3.53
N LYS A 17 9.12 -36.25 2.30
CA LYS A 17 9.02 -34.91 1.70
C LYS A 17 7.57 -34.44 1.53
N ILE A 18 6.71 -34.74 2.51
CA ILE A 18 5.47 -33.96 2.68
C ILE A 18 5.88 -32.54 3.09
N SER A 19 5.86 -31.62 2.13
CA SER A 19 6.20 -30.21 2.36
C SER A 19 5.21 -29.55 3.33
N CYS A 20 5.50 -29.61 4.64
CA CYS A 20 4.83 -28.86 5.72
C CYS A 20 5.17 -27.35 5.71
N LYS A 21 5.48 -26.77 4.55
CA LYS A 21 5.84 -25.34 4.47
C LYS A 21 4.61 -24.47 4.66
N LEU A 22 4.81 -23.36 5.37
CA LEU A 22 3.79 -22.33 5.53
C LEU A 22 3.57 -21.60 4.19
N VAL A 23 2.37 -21.07 3.97
CA VAL A 23 2.07 -20.37 2.70
C VAL A 23 2.90 -19.09 2.58
N SER A 24 3.22 -18.43 3.70
CA SER A 24 4.11 -17.28 3.70
C SER A 24 5.54 -17.62 3.24
N GLU A 25 6.03 -18.82 3.57
CA GLU A 25 7.34 -19.32 3.15
C GLU A 25 7.34 -19.64 1.65
N ILE A 26 6.29 -20.31 1.16
CA ILE A 26 6.12 -20.62 -0.26
C ILE A 26 6.09 -19.33 -1.10
N ILE A 27 5.32 -18.33 -0.67
CA ILE A 27 5.26 -17.02 -1.36
C ILE A 27 6.62 -16.33 -1.32
N ARG A 28 7.33 -16.36 -0.18
CA ARG A 28 8.66 -15.74 -0.05
C ARG A 28 9.68 -16.38 -0.99
N GLU A 29 9.77 -17.71 -1.01
CA GLU A 29 10.66 -18.44 -1.92
C GLU A 29 10.39 -18.10 -3.38
N ARG A 30 9.11 -17.92 -3.75
CA ARG A 30 8.71 -17.49 -5.10
C ARG A 30 9.23 -16.10 -5.43
N ILE A 31 9.12 -15.15 -4.50
CA ILE A 31 9.60 -13.77 -4.69
C ILE A 31 11.14 -13.77 -4.80
N GLU A 32 11.83 -14.49 -3.91
CA GLU A 32 13.29 -14.59 -3.88
C GLU A 32 13.83 -15.26 -5.15
N SER A 33 13.19 -16.33 -5.62
CA SER A 33 13.54 -17.01 -6.87
C SER A 33 13.38 -16.12 -8.10
N ALA A 34 12.46 -15.16 -8.05
CA ALA A 34 12.28 -14.15 -9.09
C ALA A 34 13.29 -12.98 -9.00
N GLY A 35 14.15 -12.96 -7.97
CA GLY A 35 15.08 -11.86 -7.71
C GLY A 35 14.38 -10.54 -7.34
N ALA A 36 13.14 -10.61 -6.85
CA ALA A 36 12.31 -9.44 -6.60
C ALA A 36 12.42 -8.93 -5.15
N ARG A 37 12.24 -7.62 -4.98
CA ARG A 37 12.18 -6.97 -3.67
C ARG A 37 10.80 -7.13 -3.05
N PHE A 38 10.73 -7.30 -1.74
CA PHE A 38 9.48 -7.39 -0.98
C PHE A 38 9.49 -6.58 0.32
N HIS A 39 10.12 -5.41 0.30
CA HIS A 39 10.02 -4.43 1.37
C HIS A 39 8.56 -4.08 1.67
N ALA A 40 8.32 -3.47 2.83
CA ALA A 40 6.97 -3.23 3.33
C ALA A 40 6.10 -2.44 2.34
N ASN A 41 6.67 -1.46 1.63
CA ASN A 41 6.00 -0.61 0.65
C ASN A 41 5.91 -1.18 -0.77
N ASP A 42 6.48 -2.37 -1.02
CA ASP A 42 6.38 -3.02 -2.32
C ASP A 42 4.98 -3.58 -2.56
N ASN A 43 4.58 -3.63 -3.83
CA ASN A 43 3.48 -4.48 -4.26
C ASN A 43 4.04 -5.86 -4.64
N ILE A 44 3.44 -6.92 -4.11
CA ILE A 44 3.84 -8.31 -4.34
C ILE A 44 2.74 -9.13 -5.01
N SER A 45 1.70 -8.49 -5.53
CA SER A 45 0.51 -9.18 -6.08
C SER A 45 0.86 -10.18 -7.20
N ASN A 46 1.88 -9.89 -8.01
CA ASN A 46 2.36 -10.78 -9.07
C ASN A 46 2.88 -12.14 -8.56
N TYR A 47 3.20 -12.25 -7.27
CA TYR A 47 3.73 -13.46 -6.65
C TYR A 47 2.70 -14.21 -5.82
N ILE A 48 1.43 -13.84 -5.92
CA ILE A 48 0.36 -14.42 -5.11
C ILE A 48 -0.57 -15.20 -6.04
N LEU A 49 -0.63 -16.52 -5.83
CA LEU A 49 -1.49 -17.39 -6.63
C LEU A 49 -2.92 -17.40 -6.10
N PRO A 50 -3.91 -17.72 -6.96
CA PRO A 50 -5.30 -17.83 -6.54
C PRO A 50 -5.49 -18.74 -5.33
N GLY A 51 -6.16 -18.22 -4.30
CA GLY A 51 -6.44 -18.94 -3.06
C GLY A 51 -5.37 -18.77 -1.95
N GLU A 52 -4.14 -18.37 -2.29
CA GLU A 52 -3.07 -18.25 -1.29
C GLU A 52 -3.32 -17.15 -0.27
N LEU A 53 -3.93 -16.01 -0.66
CA LEU A 53 -4.28 -14.94 0.29
C LEU A 53 -5.19 -15.43 1.41
N LYS A 54 -6.14 -16.31 1.11
CA LYS A 54 -7.06 -16.85 2.13
C LYS A 54 -6.32 -17.74 3.13
N THR A 55 -5.34 -18.50 2.65
CA THR A 55 -4.48 -19.31 3.52
C THR A 55 -3.54 -18.41 4.33
N LEU A 56 -3.00 -17.35 3.71
CA LEU A 56 -2.11 -16.39 4.37
C LEU A 56 -2.87 -15.62 5.46
N GLU A 57 -4.13 -15.26 5.24
CA GLU A 57 -4.98 -14.63 6.26
C GLU A 57 -5.15 -15.52 7.49
N LYS A 58 -5.35 -16.83 7.30
CA LYS A 58 -5.39 -17.78 8.41
C LYS A 58 -4.06 -17.86 9.14
N GLU A 59 -2.95 -17.95 8.40
CA GLU A 59 -1.62 -18.01 8.98
C GLU A 59 -1.29 -16.75 9.80
N VAL A 60 -1.54 -15.56 9.25
CA VAL A 60 -1.36 -14.28 9.94
C VAL A 60 -2.26 -14.20 11.18
N SER A 61 -3.52 -14.66 11.09
CA SER A 61 -4.42 -14.72 12.24
C SER A 61 -3.84 -15.59 13.37
N THR A 62 -3.30 -16.77 13.07
CA THR A 62 -2.60 -17.59 14.08
C THR A 62 -1.45 -16.81 14.74
N ARG A 63 -0.63 -16.11 13.94
CA ARG A 63 0.48 -15.30 14.48
C ARG A 63 0.02 -14.10 15.33
N VAL A 64 -1.08 -13.45 14.96
CA VAL A 64 -1.66 -12.37 15.76
C VAL A 64 -2.25 -12.92 17.07
N ARG A 65 -2.86 -14.11 17.04
CA ARG A 65 -3.35 -14.77 18.25
C ARG A 65 -2.19 -15.08 19.21
N ASP A 66 -1.07 -15.56 18.70
CA ASP A 66 0.15 -15.78 19.49
C ASP A 66 0.69 -14.47 20.09
N LEU A 67 0.67 -13.38 19.32
CA LEU A 67 1.00 -12.03 19.82
C LEU A 67 0.09 -11.63 20.99
N LEU A 68 -1.23 -11.78 20.86
CA LEU A 68 -2.19 -11.42 21.92
C LEU A 68 -1.95 -12.26 23.18
N LYS A 69 -1.74 -13.58 23.05
CA LYS A 69 -1.41 -14.45 24.18
C LYS A 69 -0.09 -14.04 24.85
N THR A 70 0.90 -13.65 24.06
CA THR A 70 2.20 -13.15 24.55
C THR A 70 2.06 -11.83 25.30
N LEU A 71 1.08 -10.99 24.93
CA LEU A 71 0.69 -9.79 25.67
C LEU A 71 -0.15 -10.09 26.93
N LEU A 72 -0.30 -11.36 27.31
CA LEU A 72 -1.08 -11.83 28.45
C LEU A 72 -2.58 -11.49 28.36
N ILE A 73 -3.11 -11.41 27.13
CA ILE A 73 -4.54 -11.23 26.87
C ILE A 73 -5.20 -12.61 26.83
N ASP A 74 -6.22 -12.81 27.66
CA ASP A 74 -7.00 -14.04 27.73
C ASP A 74 -8.00 -14.14 26.56
N VAL A 75 -7.47 -14.39 25.36
CA VAL A 75 -8.27 -14.53 24.13
C VAL A 75 -9.18 -15.76 24.12
N ASP A 76 -9.03 -16.67 25.08
CA ASP A 76 -9.83 -17.88 25.18
C ASP A 76 -11.11 -17.64 26.00
N ASN A 77 -11.07 -16.73 27.00
CA ASN A 77 -12.23 -16.41 27.85
C ASN A 77 -12.78 -14.96 27.70
N ASP A 78 -12.07 -14.03 27.08
CA ASP A 78 -12.57 -12.68 26.82
C ASP A 78 -13.32 -12.58 25.47
N HIS A 79 -14.65 -12.45 25.55
CA HIS A 79 -15.54 -12.29 24.39
C HIS A 79 -15.19 -11.08 23.50
N ASN A 80 -14.55 -10.03 24.02
CA ASN A 80 -14.19 -8.86 23.21
C ASN A 80 -13.00 -9.15 22.30
N THR A 81 -12.03 -9.94 22.78
CA THR A 81 -10.78 -10.20 22.07
C THR A 81 -10.73 -11.53 21.33
N GLN A 82 -11.70 -12.43 21.54
CA GLN A 82 -11.75 -13.78 20.97
C GLN A 82 -11.51 -13.87 19.45
N GLU A 83 -12.09 -12.94 18.67
CA GLU A 83 -11.95 -12.88 17.20
C GLU A 83 -11.01 -11.74 16.71
N THR A 84 -10.25 -11.12 17.61
CA THR A 84 -9.39 -9.98 17.24
C THR A 84 -8.31 -10.40 16.27
N ALA A 85 -7.78 -11.61 16.39
CA ALA A 85 -6.72 -12.10 15.53
C ALA A 85 -7.16 -12.20 14.06
N GLU A 86 -8.36 -12.72 13.82
CA GLU A 86 -9.01 -12.83 12.51
C GLU A 86 -9.31 -11.44 11.95
N ARG A 87 -9.87 -10.54 12.77
CA ARG A 87 -10.15 -9.15 12.35
C ARG A 87 -8.88 -8.40 11.96
N VAL A 88 -7.82 -8.49 12.76
CA VAL A 88 -6.53 -7.83 12.48
C VAL A 88 -5.88 -8.40 11.22
N SER A 89 -5.92 -9.73 11.03
CA SER A 89 -5.40 -10.35 9.82
C SER A 89 -6.13 -9.86 8.56
N ARG A 90 -7.47 -9.87 8.59
CA ARG A 90 -8.29 -9.36 7.48
C ARG A 90 -8.06 -7.88 7.22
N MET A 91 -7.98 -7.08 8.28
CA MET A 91 -7.67 -5.66 8.22
C MET A 91 -6.33 -5.42 7.52
N TYR A 92 -5.27 -6.15 7.88
CA TYR A 92 -3.98 -5.96 7.23
C TYR A 92 -3.98 -6.42 5.77
N ILE A 93 -4.48 -7.61 5.45
CA ILE A 93 -4.35 -8.14 4.08
C ILE A 93 -5.34 -7.51 3.11
N ASN A 94 -6.60 -7.32 3.51
CA ASN A 94 -7.69 -6.96 2.61
C ASN A 94 -8.10 -5.49 2.68
N GLU A 95 -7.66 -4.74 3.70
CA GLU A 95 -8.10 -3.37 3.92
C GLU A 95 -6.93 -2.37 3.91
N VAL A 96 -6.12 -2.36 4.98
CA VAL A 96 -5.09 -1.33 5.22
C VAL A 96 -3.85 -1.56 4.36
N PHE A 97 -3.46 -2.82 4.09
CA PHE A 97 -2.33 -3.14 3.21
C PHE A 97 -2.75 -3.78 1.88
N LYS A 98 -4.02 -3.62 1.46
CA LYS A 98 -4.51 -4.19 0.19
C LYS A 98 -3.66 -3.76 -1.02
N GLY A 99 -3.13 -2.54 -1.01
CA GLY A 99 -2.23 -2.03 -2.04
C GLY A 99 -0.94 -2.82 -2.22
N ARG A 100 -0.56 -3.65 -1.23
CA ARG A 100 0.58 -4.57 -1.31
C ARG A 100 0.20 -5.90 -1.98
N PHE A 101 -1.02 -6.38 -1.76
CA PHE A 101 -1.45 -7.73 -2.12
C PHE A 101 -2.25 -7.80 -3.42
N TYR A 102 -2.87 -6.70 -3.85
CA TYR A 102 -3.70 -6.64 -5.04
C TYR A 102 -3.04 -5.87 -6.18
N GLU A 103 -3.37 -6.25 -7.41
CA GLU A 103 -2.90 -5.59 -8.62
C GLU A 103 -3.31 -4.10 -8.66
N GLN A 104 -2.55 -3.31 -9.41
CA GLN A 104 -2.88 -1.91 -9.64
C GLN A 104 -4.26 -1.77 -10.32
N PRO A 105 -5.12 -0.83 -9.88
CA PRO A 105 -6.41 -0.61 -10.53
C PRO A 105 -6.26 -0.19 -11.99
N LYS A 106 -7.10 -0.74 -12.87
CA LYS A 106 -7.15 -0.34 -14.28
C LYS A 106 -7.47 1.15 -14.43
N VAL A 107 -6.56 1.85 -15.11
CA VAL A 107 -6.70 3.27 -15.44
C VAL A 107 -7.24 3.41 -16.85
N THR A 108 -8.29 4.21 -16.98
CA THR A 108 -8.86 4.58 -18.28
C THR A 108 -8.26 5.91 -18.69
N SER A 109 -7.60 5.92 -19.84
CA SER A 109 -7.03 7.11 -20.47
C SER A 109 -7.83 7.49 -21.72
N PHE A 110 -7.80 8.77 -22.04
CA PHE A 110 -8.44 9.36 -23.21
C PHE A 110 -7.40 10.19 -23.97
N PRO A 111 -7.47 10.27 -25.31
CA PRO A 111 -6.62 11.18 -26.07
C PRO A 111 -6.94 12.63 -25.70
N ASN A 112 -5.92 13.49 -25.70
CA ASN A 112 -6.06 14.92 -25.48
C ASN A 112 -6.48 15.63 -26.79
N ASP A 113 -7.67 15.30 -27.32
CA ASP A 113 -8.13 15.75 -28.65
C ASP A 113 -8.24 17.27 -28.80
N LYS A 114 -8.39 17.98 -27.68
CA LYS A 114 -8.51 19.45 -27.66
C LYS A 114 -7.18 20.16 -27.42
N ASN A 115 -6.06 19.42 -27.37
CA ASN A 115 -4.75 19.97 -27.02
C ASN A 115 -4.80 20.82 -25.75
N LEU A 116 -5.48 20.31 -24.71
CA LEU A 116 -5.50 20.93 -23.40
C LEU A 116 -4.04 21.12 -22.95
N ASP A 117 -3.70 22.31 -22.46
CA ASP A 117 -2.34 22.63 -21.99
C ASP A 117 -2.33 23.32 -20.61
N GLU A 118 -3.52 23.64 -20.09
CA GLU A 118 -3.69 24.29 -18.78
C GLU A 118 -3.52 23.30 -17.63
N ILE A 119 -3.09 23.82 -16.48
CA ILE A 119 -2.96 23.04 -15.24
C ILE A 119 -4.35 22.69 -14.70
N TYR A 120 -4.50 21.46 -14.22
CA TYR A 120 -5.63 21.08 -13.38
C TYR A 120 -5.17 20.34 -12.13
N THR A 121 -5.93 20.47 -11.03
CA THR A 121 -5.63 19.80 -9.77
C THR A 121 -6.80 18.93 -9.31
N VAL A 122 -6.46 17.79 -8.72
CA VAL A 122 -7.38 16.85 -8.07
C VAL A 122 -7.02 16.78 -6.59
N GLY A 123 -7.96 17.15 -5.74
CA GLY A 123 -7.81 16.98 -4.29
C GLY A 123 -8.80 17.81 -3.47
N PRO A 124 -8.81 17.59 -2.14
CA PRO A 124 -8.00 16.59 -1.44
C PRO A 124 -8.50 15.16 -1.69
N ILE A 125 -7.56 14.24 -1.86
CA ILE A 125 -7.78 12.80 -1.83
C ILE A 125 -7.39 12.34 -0.43
N THR A 126 -8.29 11.67 0.27
CA THR A 126 -8.00 11.16 1.62
C THR A 126 -6.89 10.11 1.59
N VAL A 127 -5.83 10.35 2.36
CA VAL A 127 -4.72 9.43 2.61
C VAL A 127 -5.00 8.63 3.87
N ARG A 128 -4.99 7.30 3.73
CA ARG A 128 -5.01 6.35 4.84
C ARG A 128 -3.89 5.35 4.60
N SER A 129 -2.89 5.35 5.47
CA SER A 129 -1.73 4.48 5.40
C SER A 129 -1.29 4.06 6.81
N ALA A 130 -0.20 3.31 6.94
CA ALA A 130 0.44 3.03 8.21
C ALA A 130 1.95 3.27 8.11
N CYS A 131 2.54 3.81 9.18
CA CYS A 131 3.99 3.98 9.27
C CYS A 131 4.66 2.59 9.27
N SER A 132 5.58 2.33 8.35
CA SER A 132 6.27 1.04 8.21
C SER A 132 7.02 0.61 9.48
N HIS A 133 7.46 1.57 10.32
CA HIS A 133 8.20 1.29 11.55
C HIS A 133 7.34 0.78 12.72
N HIS A 134 6.07 1.16 12.77
CA HIS A 134 5.21 0.87 13.92
C HIS A 134 3.85 0.27 13.54
N LEU A 135 3.51 0.23 12.26
CA LEU A 135 2.20 -0.17 11.71
C LEU A 135 1.03 0.62 12.32
N VAL A 136 1.30 1.86 12.70
CA VAL A 136 0.35 2.82 13.28
C VAL A 136 -0.09 3.84 12.21
N PRO A 137 -1.33 4.37 12.25
CA PRO A 137 -1.88 5.15 11.14
C PRO A 137 -1.06 6.39 10.71
N ILE A 138 -1.03 6.61 9.41
CA ILE A 138 -0.71 7.89 8.76
C ILE A 138 -2.00 8.35 8.07
N LEU A 139 -2.55 9.47 8.53
CA LEU A 139 -3.85 9.98 8.06
C LEU A 139 -3.68 11.40 7.55
N GLY A 140 -4.23 11.70 6.38
CA GLY A 140 -4.04 13.01 5.78
C GLY A 140 -4.75 13.19 4.45
N ASP A 141 -4.23 14.11 3.66
CA ASP A 141 -4.76 14.51 2.37
C ASP A 141 -3.64 14.59 1.34
N CYS A 142 -4.00 14.24 0.11
CA CYS A 142 -3.14 14.31 -1.06
C CYS A 142 -3.78 15.18 -2.14
N TRP A 143 -2.98 16.02 -2.79
CA TRP A 143 -3.37 16.79 -3.96
C TRP A 143 -2.44 16.44 -5.11
N ILE A 144 -3.00 16.27 -6.30
CA ILE A 144 -2.27 15.95 -7.52
C ILE A 144 -2.58 17.02 -8.56
N GLY A 145 -1.57 17.70 -9.06
CA GLY A 145 -1.64 18.65 -10.16
C GLY A 145 -1.02 18.06 -11.42
N ILE A 146 -1.65 18.30 -12.56
CA ILE A 146 -1.21 17.81 -13.86
C ILE A 146 -1.20 18.95 -14.85
N LYS A 147 -0.11 19.06 -15.61
CA LYS A 147 -0.11 19.67 -16.93
C LYS A 147 -0.19 18.55 -17.98
N PRO A 148 -1.30 18.46 -18.74
CA PRO A 148 -1.58 17.31 -19.59
C PRO A 148 -0.53 17.13 -20.72
N GLY A 149 -0.26 15.87 -21.03
CA GLY A 149 0.48 15.47 -22.24
C GLY A 149 -0.48 15.13 -23.39
N GLU A 150 -0.15 14.08 -24.13
CA GLU A 150 -1.00 13.57 -25.23
C GLU A 150 -2.25 12.83 -24.73
N LYS A 151 -2.25 12.41 -23.46
CA LYS A 151 -3.32 11.64 -22.83
C LYS A 151 -3.78 12.29 -21.54
N VAL A 152 -5.05 12.07 -21.22
CA VAL A 152 -5.67 12.48 -19.95
C VAL A 152 -6.31 11.25 -19.30
N ILE A 153 -6.12 11.07 -18.00
CA ILE A 153 -6.76 9.98 -17.25
C ILE A 153 -8.03 10.48 -16.53
N GLY A 154 -9.00 9.60 -16.36
CA GLY A 154 -10.24 9.95 -15.66
C GLY A 154 -10.00 10.39 -14.22
N LEU A 155 -10.71 11.44 -13.75
CA LEU A 155 -10.51 12.03 -12.41
C LEU A 155 -10.54 11.00 -11.26
N SER A 156 -11.47 10.04 -11.31
CA SER A 156 -11.59 9.00 -10.29
C SER A 156 -10.39 8.05 -10.23
N LYS A 157 -9.53 8.02 -11.26
CA LYS A 157 -8.36 7.14 -11.33
C LYS A 157 -7.23 7.64 -10.44
N PHE A 158 -7.04 8.95 -10.30
CA PHE A 158 -6.08 9.53 -9.36
C PHE A 158 -6.34 9.04 -7.93
N ALA A 159 -7.60 9.11 -7.47
CA ALA A 159 -7.99 8.64 -6.16
C ALA A 159 -7.75 7.13 -5.97
N ARG A 160 -8.03 6.31 -6.99
CA ARG A 160 -7.81 4.86 -6.93
C ARG A 160 -6.33 4.49 -6.90
N VAL A 161 -5.49 5.16 -7.69
CA VAL A 161 -4.04 4.92 -7.69
C VAL A 161 -3.44 5.40 -6.37
N ALA A 162 -3.84 6.57 -5.87
CA ALA A 162 -3.42 7.05 -4.56
C ALA A 162 -3.80 6.07 -3.44
N ASP A 163 -5.05 5.59 -3.40
CA ASP A 163 -5.48 4.58 -2.43
C ASP A 163 -4.67 3.27 -2.55
N TRP A 164 -4.41 2.80 -3.78
CA TRP A 164 -3.58 1.61 -4.00
C TRP A 164 -2.12 1.78 -3.56
N VAL A 165 -1.54 2.98 -3.69
CA VAL A 165 -0.20 3.27 -3.17
C VAL A 165 -0.23 3.38 -1.66
N PHE A 166 -1.10 4.21 -1.08
CA PHE A 166 -1.12 4.51 0.35
C PHE A 166 -1.62 3.36 1.21
N SER A 167 -2.37 2.41 0.65
CA SER A 167 -2.75 1.17 1.34
C SER A 167 -1.60 0.14 1.39
N ARG A 168 -0.43 0.60 1.84
CA ARG A 168 0.75 -0.20 2.21
C ARG A 168 1.41 0.46 3.42
N PRO A 169 2.26 -0.27 4.17
CA PRO A 169 3.14 0.36 5.14
C PRO A 169 4.18 1.25 4.44
N HIS A 170 4.38 2.47 4.93
CA HIS A 170 5.20 3.49 4.27
C HIS A 170 6.01 4.35 5.24
N ILE A 171 7.06 4.97 4.70
CA ILE A 171 7.47 6.33 5.07
C ILE A 171 6.88 7.31 4.03
N GLN A 172 6.44 8.49 4.47
CA GLN A 172 5.65 9.40 3.63
C GLN A 172 6.45 9.89 2.42
N GLU A 173 7.75 10.08 2.58
CA GLU A 173 8.69 10.49 1.54
C GLU A 173 8.69 9.50 0.36
N GLU A 174 8.81 8.21 0.64
CA GLU A 174 8.80 7.15 -0.37
C GLU A 174 7.42 6.98 -1.00
N ALA A 175 6.36 7.04 -0.21
CA ALA A 175 4.99 6.89 -0.71
C ALA A 175 4.65 7.92 -1.79
N VAL A 176 5.05 9.18 -1.60
CA VAL A 176 4.80 10.25 -2.57
C VAL A 176 5.63 10.06 -3.83
N MET A 177 6.86 9.54 -3.72
CA MET A 177 7.68 9.21 -4.89
C MET A 177 7.07 8.06 -5.70
N ILE A 178 6.63 6.98 -5.04
CA ILE A 178 5.95 5.85 -5.69
C ILE A 178 4.67 6.33 -6.39
N LEU A 179 3.88 7.19 -5.75
CA LEU A 179 2.70 7.75 -6.39
C LEU A 179 3.06 8.60 -7.61
N ALA A 180 4.11 9.42 -7.52
CA ALA A 180 4.56 10.22 -8.65
C ALA A 180 5.02 9.35 -9.83
N ASP A 181 5.79 8.29 -9.56
CA ASP A 181 6.24 7.33 -10.58
C ASP A 181 5.05 6.66 -11.28
N GLU A 182 4.04 6.23 -10.53
CA GLU A 182 2.86 5.59 -11.10
C GLU A 182 2.02 6.53 -11.95
N ILE A 183 1.78 7.76 -11.46
CA ILE A 183 1.01 8.74 -12.23
C ILE A 183 1.76 9.16 -13.50
N GLU A 184 3.07 9.35 -13.43
CA GLU A 184 3.90 9.67 -14.59
C GLU A 184 3.84 8.55 -15.63
N ARG A 185 3.98 7.29 -15.22
CA ARG A 185 3.87 6.12 -16.12
C ARG A 185 2.48 5.99 -16.75
N LEU A 186 1.42 6.33 -16.01
CA LEU A 186 0.04 6.13 -16.45
C LEU A 186 -0.50 7.27 -17.33
N CYS A 187 -0.04 8.50 -17.09
CA CYS A 187 -0.58 9.71 -17.72
C CYS A 187 0.40 10.39 -18.69
N GLU A 188 1.70 10.11 -18.58
CA GLU A 188 2.78 10.75 -19.36
C GLU A 188 2.59 12.29 -19.42
N PRO A 189 2.40 12.98 -18.28
CA PRO A 189 2.07 14.40 -18.27
C PRO A 189 3.30 15.24 -18.61
N LYS A 190 3.10 16.45 -19.18
CA LYS A 190 4.17 17.43 -19.34
C LYS A 190 4.68 17.94 -18.00
N GLY A 191 3.79 18.02 -17.00
CA GLY A 191 4.11 18.46 -15.64
C GLY A 191 3.29 17.70 -14.61
N LEU A 192 3.92 17.35 -13.49
CA LEU A 192 3.29 16.65 -12.37
C LEU A 192 3.68 17.31 -11.06
N GLY A 193 2.70 17.59 -10.22
CA GLY A 193 2.87 18.08 -8.86
C GLY A 193 2.07 17.22 -7.90
N ILE A 194 2.67 16.79 -6.79
CA ILE A 194 1.98 16.08 -5.73
C ILE A 194 2.32 16.76 -4.40
N ILE A 195 1.30 16.99 -3.58
CA ILE A 195 1.47 17.46 -2.21
C ILE A 195 0.73 16.48 -1.30
N VAL A 196 1.39 16.06 -0.23
CA VAL A 196 0.75 15.26 0.82
C VAL A 196 0.96 15.95 2.15
N LYS A 197 -0.14 16.11 2.89
CA LYS A 197 -0.15 16.58 4.27
C LYS A 197 -0.75 15.48 5.13
N ALA A 198 0.01 14.94 6.08
CA ALA A 198 -0.50 13.89 6.96
C ALA A 198 -0.02 14.01 8.40
N GLN A 199 -0.83 13.48 9.31
CA GLN A 199 -0.50 13.28 10.71
C GLN A 199 -0.01 11.85 10.93
N HIS A 200 1.02 11.72 11.76
CA HIS A 200 1.68 10.44 12.04
C HIS A 200 1.36 9.98 13.46
N TYR A 201 0.53 8.95 13.60
CA TYR A 201 0.10 8.49 14.93
C TYR A 201 1.22 7.82 15.72
N CYS A 202 2.32 7.43 15.07
CA CYS A 202 3.53 6.98 15.75
C CYS A 202 4.20 8.08 16.60
N MET A 203 3.92 9.37 16.33
CA MET A 203 4.35 10.52 17.13
C MET A 203 3.20 11.16 17.91
N LYS A 204 1.96 11.08 17.41
CA LYS A 204 0.78 11.73 18.02
C LYS A 204 0.18 10.92 19.17
N TRP A 205 0.10 9.59 19.04
CA TRP A 205 -0.51 8.73 20.05
C TRP A 205 0.49 8.22 21.09
N ARG A 206 1.75 8.03 20.69
CA ARG A 206 2.82 7.47 21.51
C ARG A 206 4.13 8.23 21.36
N GLY A 207 5.14 7.86 22.16
CA GLY A 207 6.46 8.49 22.10
C GLY A 207 6.38 9.94 22.56
N VAL A 208 6.73 10.88 21.68
CA VAL A 208 6.74 12.32 21.95
C VAL A 208 5.34 12.92 22.17
N LYS A 209 4.28 12.28 21.65
CA LYS A 209 2.87 12.66 21.85
C LYS A 209 2.53 14.10 21.41
N GLU A 210 3.03 14.51 20.24
CA GLU A 210 2.79 15.84 19.68
C GLU A 210 1.43 15.88 18.92
N PRO A 211 0.38 16.51 19.47
CA PRO A 211 -0.99 16.36 18.97
C PRO A 211 -1.27 17.11 17.67
N ASP A 212 -0.58 18.22 17.44
CA ASP A 212 -0.88 19.16 16.35
C ASP A 212 0.10 19.05 15.18
N THR A 213 1.10 18.19 15.29
CA THR A 213 2.10 18.02 14.24
C THR A 213 1.52 17.37 13.01
N SER A 214 1.93 17.89 11.85
CA SER A 214 1.66 17.28 10.54
C SER A 214 2.89 17.45 9.67
N MET A 215 3.16 16.46 8.84
CA MET A 215 4.22 16.47 7.86
C MET A 215 3.62 16.85 6.51
N ILE A 216 4.24 17.82 5.84
CA ILE A 216 3.92 18.20 4.47
C ILE A 216 5.15 17.90 3.60
N ASN A 217 4.97 17.13 2.54
CA ASN A 217 5.97 16.96 1.50
C ASN A 217 5.36 17.20 0.12
N SER A 218 6.22 17.56 -0.83
CA SER A 218 5.82 17.76 -2.22
C SER A 218 6.82 17.14 -3.19
N VAL A 219 6.32 16.69 -4.33
CA VAL A 219 7.11 16.23 -5.47
C VAL A 219 6.66 17.01 -6.69
N VAL A 220 7.62 17.56 -7.44
CA VAL A 220 7.35 18.25 -8.71
C VAL A 220 8.27 17.68 -9.80
N ARG A 221 7.69 17.41 -10.98
CA ARG A 221 8.36 16.84 -12.17
C ARG A 221 7.92 17.57 -13.44
N GLY A 222 8.70 17.39 -14.51
CA GLY A 222 8.45 18.01 -15.80
C GLY A 222 8.39 19.54 -15.73
N ASP A 223 7.45 20.14 -16.46
CA ASP A 223 7.25 21.58 -16.54
C ASP A 223 7.15 22.25 -15.16
N PHE A 224 6.49 21.61 -14.18
CA PHE A 224 6.38 22.16 -12.82
C PHE A 224 7.74 22.27 -12.12
N ARG A 225 8.73 21.46 -12.50
CA ARG A 225 10.08 21.55 -11.92
C ARG A 225 10.86 22.71 -12.55
N HIS A 226 10.72 22.90 -13.86
CA HIS A 226 11.53 23.80 -14.67
C HIS A 226 10.96 25.22 -14.80
N ASP A 227 9.65 25.38 -14.67
CA ASP A 227 8.96 26.67 -14.71
C ASP A 227 8.46 27.06 -13.32
N SER A 228 8.98 28.15 -12.76
CA SER A 228 8.58 28.65 -11.45
C SER A 228 7.16 29.19 -11.42
N SER A 229 6.66 29.74 -12.54
CA SER A 229 5.31 30.30 -12.63
C SER A 229 4.26 29.19 -12.55
N LEU A 230 4.41 28.12 -13.34
CA LEU A 230 3.53 26.94 -13.30
C LEU A 230 3.56 26.24 -11.94
N LYS A 231 4.74 26.17 -11.31
CA LYS A 231 4.90 25.62 -9.97
C LYS A 231 4.13 26.43 -8.93
N GLN A 232 4.19 27.76 -9.02
CA GLN A 232 3.47 28.65 -8.12
C GLN A 232 1.96 28.55 -8.34
N GLU A 233 1.50 28.54 -9.58
CA GLU A 233 0.09 28.34 -9.93
C GLU A 233 -0.45 27.02 -9.35
N PHE A 234 0.29 25.92 -9.47
CA PHE A 234 -0.04 24.64 -8.84
C PHE A 234 -0.25 24.78 -7.31
N PHE A 235 0.69 25.41 -6.62
CA PHE A 235 0.58 25.61 -5.16
C PHE A 235 -0.62 26.49 -4.79
N GLU A 236 -0.93 27.50 -5.59
CA GLU A 236 -2.08 28.39 -5.37
C GLU A 236 -3.42 27.64 -5.56
N LEU A 237 -3.55 26.82 -6.60
CA LEU A 237 -4.72 25.98 -6.84
C LEU A 237 -4.97 25.00 -5.67
N VAL A 238 -3.92 24.35 -5.17
CA VAL A 238 -4.02 23.45 -4.01
C VAL A 238 -4.43 24.21 -2.74
N ARG A 239 -3.91 25.44 -2.54
CA ARG A 239 -4.29 26.28 -1.42
C ARG A 239 -5.77 26.67 -1.47
N GLN A 240 -6.31 26.96 -2.64
CA GLN A 240 -7.74 27.25 -2.82
C GLN A 240 -8.61 26.04 -2.44
N GLN A 241 -8.26 24.83 -2.90
CA GLN A 241 -8.95 23.59 -2.52
C GLN A 241 -8.91 23.34 -1.00
N SER A 242 -7.76 23.60 -0.39
CA SER A 242 -7.57 23.42 1.06
C SER A 242 -8.40 24.39 1.90
N ASN A 243 -8.58 25.62 1.42
CA ASN A 243 -9.36 26.65 2.11
C ASN A 243 -10.86 26.44 1.95
N ALA A 244 -11.32 25.97 0.78
CA ALA A 244 -12.73 25.68 0.54
C ALA A 244 -13.29 24.65 1.55
N ASN A 245 -12.48 23.65 1.93
CA ASN A 245 -12.88 22.60 2.88
C ASN A 245 -12.95 23.04 4.35
N LYS A 246 -12.52 24.27 4.69
CA LYS A 246 -12.68 24.82 6.05
C LYS A 246 -13.96 25.62 6.25
N ASN A 247 -14.68 25.91 5.17
CA ASN A 247 -15.88 26.77 5.17
C ASN A 247 -17.19 25.97 5.07
N TYR A 248 -17.12 24.64 5.21
CA TYR A 248 -18.24 23.71 5.34
C TYR A 248 -18.05 22.87 6.60
#